data_AF-G9NXF8-F1
#
_entry.id   AF-G9NXF8-F1
#
_cell.length_a   1.000
_cell.length_b   1.000
_cell.length_c   1.000
_cell.angle_alpha   90.00
_cell.angle_beta   90.00
_cell.angle_gamma   90.00
#
_symmetry.space_group_name_H-M   'P 1'
#
loop_
_entity.id
_entity.type
_entity.pdbx_description
1 polymer ?
#
loop_
_entity_poly.entity_id
_entity_poly.type
_entity_poly.pdbx_seq_one_letter_code
_entity_poly.pdbx_strand_id
1 'polypeptide(L)'
;MAAVKTPHLSNPWTADVLDENTSITTSSLLLVLAGVAVATKAPSKYVQPLVEWLQQRQNTSDSANDLDDALPFRGWLVAINSNPENSNAGTRQLVQVTLAVALLREKARAGQDLNAASIDSIWTPVYDAIITAQDTDLQFTVSRSAQGFLAVPLCSLVKDGRIQELWRLHTWLPDGQRGISEEVCIHAHQPYGQSWILLGSGTDCTFKVDTPDDPSLTTHALYECCYAPADGKQNSTGYQTHQMSSTIRNTGKLVRVTPVSRVPHSRDMTYSVPGGAYHRSIVPGGRLHATLFVFDAHRGYDDAAAVLGPKDGGEWVQPRDPDGITAEVLAQIVNATRKWEQQRGAAPEGDEEHEDVIKFYRFFRAMGLLKDGREESAFQYLDPPKRSTPAQAFAGKPSMGHQEYIKEGIKGGVVSS
;
A
#
# COMPACT_ATOMS: atom_id res chain seq x y z
N MET A 1 -29.58 38.94 -8.58
CA MET A 1 -29.01 37.68 -9.09
C MET A 1 -27.50 37.85 -9.13
N ALA A 2 -26.81 37.48 -8.05
CA ALA A 2 -25.36 37.56 -7.95
C ALA A 2 -24.76 36.25 -8.45
N ALA A 3 -23.87 36.32 -9.44
CA ALA A 3 -23.17 35.18 -9.98
C ALA A 3 -22.35 34.50 -8.88
N VAL A 4 -22.70 33.25 -8.57
CA VAL A 4 -21.94 32.39 -7.68
C VAL A 4 -20.60 32.11 -8.36
N LYS A 5 -19.53 32.70 -7.83
CA LYS A 5 -18.16 32.34 -8.20
C LYS A 5 -17.92 30.91 -7.75
N THR A 6 -17.86 29.98 -8.70
CA THR A 6 -17.31 28.65 -8.50
C THR A 6 -15.87 28.80 -7.98
N PRO A 7 -15.51 28.18 -6.84
CA PRO A 7 -14.12 28.19 -6.39
C PRO A 7 -13.28 27.42 -7.41
N HIS A 8 -12.21 28.04 -7.89
CA HIS A 8 -11.17 27.38 -8.67
C HIS A 8 -10.65 26.19 -7.86
N LEU A 9 -10.88 24.98 -8.35
CA LEU A 9 -10.11 23.80 -7.97
C LEU A 9 -8.64 24.13 -8.25
N SER A 10 -7.84 24.29 -7.19
CA SER A 10 -6.39 24.37 -7.30
C SER A 10 -5.91 23.16 -8.10
N ASN A 11 -5.22 23.40 -9.20
CA ASN A 11 -4.71 22.37 -10.09
C ASN A 11 -3.79 21.45 -9.24
N PRO A 12 -4.12 20.15 -9.03
CA PRO A 12 -3.33 19.27 -8.15
C PRO A 12 -1.88 19.04 -8.63
N TRP A 13 -1.55 19.54 -9.83
CA TRP A 13 -0.27 19.39 -10.51
C TRP A 13 0.81 20.42 -10.11
N THR A 14 0.55 21.28 -9.12
CA THR A 14 1.51 22.28 -8.64
C THR A 14 2.08 21.97 -7.24
N ALA A 15 1.99 20.74 -6.76
CA ALA A 15 2.82 20.36 -5.62
C ALA A 15 4.28 20.58 -6.01
N ASP A 16 4.97 21.49 -5.32
CA ASP A 16 6.41 21.72 -5.49
C ASP A 16 7.14 20.43 -5.10
N VAL A 17 7.34 19.54 -6.08
CA VAL A 17 8.21 18.38 -5.95
C VAL A 17 9.63 18.92 -5.90
N LEU A 18 10.15 19.12 -4.68
CA LEU A 18 11.49 19.67 -4.41
C LEU A 18 12.64 18.71 -4.81
N ASP A 19 12.35 17.62 -5.51
CA ASP A 19 13.27 16.49 -5.69
C ASP A 19 13.70 16.33 -7.16
N GLU A 20 14.44 17.33 -7.66
CA GLU A 20 14.92 17.38 -9.05
C GLU A 20 16.17 16.52 -9.32
N ASN A 21 16.82 15.98 -8.27
CA ASN A 21 18.12 15.31 -8.41
C ASN A 21 18.03 13.84 -8.84
N THR A 22 16.85 13.22 -8.76
CA THR A 22 16.67 11.83 -9.20
C THR A 22 16.10 11.80 -10.61
N SER A 23 16.90 11.33 -11.55
CA SER A 23 16.45 11.13 -12.94
C SER A 23 15.88 9.73 -13.10
N ILE A 24 14.79 9.64 -13.84
CA ILE A 24 14.13 8.39 -14.20
C ILE A 24 14.40 8.17 -15.69
N THR A 25 14.83 6.98 -16.06
CA THR A 25 15.09 6.65 -17.47
C THR A 25 13.81 6.17 -18.17
N THR A 26 13.79 6.24 -19.50
CA THR A 26 12.66 5.75 -20.31
C THR A 26 12.48 4.24 -20.10
N SER A 27 13.56 3.48 -20.03
CA SER A 27 13.51 2.03 -19.74
C SER A 27 12.92 1.73 -18.36
N SER A 28 13.28 2.53 -17.35
CA SER A 28 12.72 2.40 -16.00
C SER A 28 11.21 2.67 -16.01
N LEU A 29 10.76 3.71 -16.73
CA LEU A 29 9.33 4.00 -16.88
C LEU A 29 8.57 2.89 -17.59
N LEU A 30 9.09 2.37 -18.71
CA LEU A 30 8.46 1.26 -19.44
C LEU A 30 8.29 0.02 -18.56
N LEU A 31 9.34 -0.32 -17.79
CA LEU A 31 9.31 -1.44 -16.86
C LEU A 31 8.27 -1.24 -15.76
N VAL A 32 8.27 -0.08 -15.10
CA VAL A 32 7.30 0.23 -14.04
C VAL A 32 5.89 0.28 -14.60
N LEU A 33 5.67 0.90 -15.76
CA LEU A 33 4.37 0.97 -16.43
C LEU A 33 3.77 -0.42 -16.67
N ALA A 34 4.59 -1.39 -17.12
CA ALA A 34 4.14 -2.77 -17.30
C ALA A 34 3.65 -3.37 -15.97
N GLY A 35 4.37 -3.16 -14.88
CA GLY A 35 3.97 -3.64 -13.56
C GLY A 35 2.75 -2.92 -12.98
N VAL A 36 2.62 -1.61 -13.19
CA VAL A 36 1.45 -0.82 -12.77
C VAL A 36 0.21 -1.26 -13.54
N ALA A 37 0.34 -1.50 -14.86
CA ALA A 37 -0.76 -2.00 -15.68
C ALA A 37 -1.31 -3.34 -15.16
N VAL A 38 -0.41 -4.25 -14.75
CA VAL A 38 -0.82 -5.51 -14.10
C VAL A 38 -1.50 -5.25 -12.75
N ALA A 39 -0.89 -4.44 -11.88
CA ALA A 39 -1.40 -4.17 -10.53
C ALA A 39 -2.80 -3.53 -10.52
N THR A 40 -3.08 -2.69 -11.52
CA THR A 40 -4.32 -1.92 -11.66
C THR A 40 -5.31 -2.53 -12.67
N LYS A 41 -4.99 -3.69 -13.24
CA LYS A 41 -5.73 -4.32 -14.36
C LYS A 41 -6.05 -3.31 -15.47
N ALA A 42 -5.09 -2.44 -15.79
CA ALA A 42 -5.30 -1.33 -16.70
C ALA A 42 -5.67 -1.84 -18.11
N PRO A 43 -6.77 -1.35 -18.71
CA PRO A 43 -7.10 -1.65 -20.09
C PRO A 43 -6.03 -1.20 -21.08
N SER A 44 -5.83 -1.96 -22.16
CA SER A 44 -4.83 -1.64 -23.19
C SER A 44 -5.00 -0.25 -23.80
N LYS A 45 -6.24 0.29 -23.85
CA LYS A 45 -6.52 1.66 -24.32
C LYS A 45 -5.84 2.76 -23.48
N TYR A 46 -5.46 2.48 -22.24
CA TYR A 46 -4.71 3.42 -21.40
C TYR A 46 -3.20 3.19 -21.46
N VAL A 47 -2.78 1.93 -21.65
CA VAL A 47 -1.37 1.49 -21.59
C VAL A 47 -0.66 1.68 -22.93
N GLN A 48 -1.27 1.22 -24.02
CA GLN A 48 -0.62 1.13 -25.34
C GLN A 48 -0.16 2.50 -25.88
N PRO A 49 -0.95 3.58 -25.78
CA PRO A 49 -0.49 4.91 -26.23
C PRO A 49 0.75 5.39 -25.49
N LEU A 50 0.84 5.13 -24.18
CA LEU A 50 2.01 5.49 -23.37
C LEU A 50 3.24 4.67 -23.77
N VAL A 51 3.06 3.36 -24.01
CA VAL A 51 4.16 2.48 -24.44
C VAL A 51 4.71 2.93 -25.78
N GLU A 52 3.84 3.17 -26.77
CA GLU A 52 4.23 3.63 -28.10
C GLU A 52 4.95 4.99 -28.03
N TRP A 53 4.41 5.94 -27.25
CA TRP A 53 5.03 7.24 -27.07
C TRP A 53 6.42 7.16 -26.40
N LEU A 54 6.55 6.37 -25.32
CA LEU A 54 7.84 6.16 -24.64
C LEU A 54 8.86 5.48 -25.54
N GLN A 55 8.46 4.47 -26.31
CA GLN A 55 9.32 3.76 -27.25
C GLN A 55 9.75 4.66 -28.42
N GLN A 56 8.86 5.49 -28.95
CA GLN A 56 9.22 6.48 -29.98
C GLN A 56 10.28 7.45 -29.45
N ARG A 57 10.11 7.95 -28.23
CA ARG A 57 11.09 8.83 -27.57
C ARG A 57 12.47 8.17 -27.45
N GLN A 58 12.49 6.90 -27.01
CA GLN A 58 13.71 6.11 -26.90
C GLN A 58 14.45 5.97 -28.25
N ASN A 59 13.71 5.83 -29.35
CA ASN A 59 14.27 5.67 -30.70
C ASN A 59 14.72 6.99 -31.35
N THR A 60 14.21 8.14 -30.89
CA THR A 60 14.55 9.48 -31.42
C THR A 60 15.75 10.15 -30.76
N SER A 61 16.36 9.52 -29.74
CA SER A 61 17.61 10.02 -29.16
C SER A 61 18.76 9.80 -30.17
N ASP A 62 19.00 10.79 -31.02
CA ASP A 62 20.03 10.80 -32.08
C ASP A 62 21.47 10.84 -31.55
N SER A 63 21.68 10.83 -30.22
CA SER A 63 23.02 10.81 -29.64
C SER A 63 23.48 9.36 -29.43
N ALA A 64 24.44 8.92 -30.24
CA ALA A 64 25.04 7.58 -30.18
C ALA A 64 25.71 7.22 -28.83
N ASN A 65 25.63 8.09 -27.82
CA ASN A 65 26.24 7.92 -26.50
C ASN A 65 25.26 8.06 -25.31
N ASP A 66 23.98 8.38 -25.52
CA ASP A 66 23.00 8.48 -24.42
C ASP A 66 21.70 7.73 -24.78
N LEU A 67 21.77 6.40 -24.61
CA LEU A 67 20.79 5.42 -25.09
C LEU A 67 19.50 5.35 -24.26
N ASP A 68 19.37 6.11 -23.18
CA ASP A 68 18.19 6.10 -22.34
C ASP A 68 17.86 7.49 -21.80
N ASP A 69 17.01 8.21 -22.53
CA ASP A 69 16.49 9.53 -22.16
C ASP A 69 16.09 9.55 -20.68
N ALA A 70 16.85 10.27 -19.87
CA ALA A 70 16.68 10.40 -18.44
C ALA A 70 16.15 11.80 -18.10
N LEU A 71 14.98 11.87 -17.45
CA LEU A 71 14.39 13.13 -16.99
C LEU A 71 14.06 13.06 -15.50
N PRO A 72 14.13 14.19 -14.77
CA PRO A 72 13.58 14.25 -13.42
C PRO A 72 12.05 14.06 -13.45
N PHE A 73 11.47 13.72 -12.30
CA PHE A 73 10.03 13.46 -12.14
C PHE A 73 9.15 14.53 -12.82
N ARG A 74 9.44 15.82 -12.58
CA ARG A 74 8.70 16.94 -13.16
C ARG A 74 8.89 17.04 -14.68
N GLY A 75 10.08 16.75 -15.17
CA GLY A 75 10.37 16.70 -16.60
C GLY A 75 9.52 15.66 -17.30
N TRP A 76 9.41 14.46 -16.73
CA TRP A 76 8.51 13.42 -17.23
C TRP A 76 7.05 13.80 -17.18
N LEU A 77 6.62 14.39 -16.07
CA LEU A 77 5.24 14.82 -15.89
C LEU A 77 4.84 15.84 -16.99
N VAL A 78 5.70 16.82 -17.25
CA VAL A 78 5.49 17.81 -18.32
C VAL A 78 5.50 17.15 -19.69
N ALA A 79 6.48 16.27 -19.97
CA ALA A 79 6.61 15.61 -21.26
C ALA A 79 5.39 14.74 -21.59
N ILE A 80 4.93 13.92 -20.64
CA ILE A 80 3.77 13.03 -20.83
C ILE A 80 2.48 13.83 -21.01
N ASN A 81 2.27 14.86 -20.19
CA ASN A 81 1.06 15.69 -20.25
C ASN A 81 1.01 16.60 -21.50
N SER A 82 2.15 16.87 -22.13
CA SER A 82 2.20 17.65 -23.36
C SER A 82 1.73 16.86 -24.59
N ASN A 83 1.63 15.52 -24.50
CA ASN A 83 1.08 14.69 -25.56
C ASN A 83 -0.46 14.62 -25.44
N PRO A 84 -1.22 15.13 -26.43
CA PRO A 84 -2.69 15.08 -26.43
C PRO A 84 -3.27 13.65 -26.36
N GLU A 85 -2.55 12.65 -26.86
CA GLU A 85 -2.96 11.24 -26.82
C GLU A 85 -3.02 10.69 -25.38
N ASN A 86 -2.30 11.33 -24.44
CA ASN A 86 -2.26 10.97 -23.04
C ASN A 86 -3.29 11.73 -22.17
N SER A 87 -4.22 12.46 -22.78
CA SER A 87 -5.14 13.38 -22.08
C SER A 87 -6.33 12.69 -21.38
N ASN A 88 -6.61 11.42 -21.70
CA ASN A 88 -7.72 10.71 -21.08
C ASN A 88 -7.47 10.51 -19.57
N ALA A 89 -8.54 10.43 -18.77
CA ALA A 89 -8.42 10.34 -17.31
C ALA A 89 -7.61 9.10 -16.88
N GLY A 90 -7.98 7.91 -17.35
CA GLY A 90 -7.33 6.64 -16.99
C GLY A 90 -5.82 6.62 -17.24
N THR A 91 -5.38 7.13 -18.39
CA THR A 91 -3.97 7.29 -18.73
C THR A 91 -3.26 8.24 -17.75
N ARG A 92 -3.91 9.35 -17.35
CA ARG A 92 -3.33 10.27 -16.36
C ARG A 92 -3.14 9.62 -14.99
N GLN A 93 -4.12 8.87 -14.48
CA GLN A 93 -3.96 8.15 -13.21
C GLN A 93 -2.88 7.06 -13.31
N LEU A 94 -2.82 6.36 -14.44
CA LEU A 94 -1.79 5.34 -14.69
C LEU A 94 -0.38 5.96 -14.67
N VAL A 95 -0.21 7.13 -15.30
CA VAL A 95 1.05 7.89 -15.30
C VAL A 95 1.44 8.34 -13.90
N GLN A 96 0.49 8.84 -13.11
CA GLN A 96 0.76 9.28 -11.73
C GLN A 96 1.36 8.16 -10.88
N VAL A 97 0.76 6.97 -10.89
CA VAL A 97 1.29 5.81 -10.15
C VAL A 97 2.63 5.36 -10.74
N THR A 98 2.76 5.32 -12.07
CA THR A 98 4.00 4.93 -12.75
C THR A 98 5.17 5.82 -12.38
N LEU A 99 5.00 7.15 -12.45
CA LEU A 99 6.04 8.10 -12.10
C LEU A 99 6.39 8.04 -10.60
N ALA A 100 5.39 7.92 -9.73
CA ALA A 100 5.61 7.84 -8.29
C ALA A 100 6.41 6.58 -7.90
N VAL A 101 6.01 5.42 -8.45
CA VAL A 101 6.72 4.15 -8.23
C VAL A 101 8.12 4.20 -8.84
N ALA A 102 8.29 4.76 -10.04
CA ALA A 102 9.60 4.87 -10.67
C ALA A 102 10.55 5.79 -9.88
N LEU A 103 10.07 6.94 -9.41
CA LEU A 103 10.85 7.82 -8.54
C LEU A 103 11.27 7.10 -7.26
N LEU A 104 10.33 6.44 -6.59
CA LEU A 104 10.60 5.70 -5.36
C LEU A 104 11.62 4.57 -5.60
N ARG A 105 11.50 3.86 -6.72
CA ARG A 105 12.41 2.79 -7.15
C ARG A 105 13.82 3.29 -7.37
N GLU A 106 14.02 4.37 -8.13
CA GLU A 106 15.35 4.90 -8.40
C GLU A 106 16.02 5.39 -7.11
N LYS A 107 15.25 6.03 -6.21
CA LYS A 107 15.77 6.44 -4.89
C LYS A 107 16.16 5.27 -4.01
N ALA A 108 15.33 4.23 -3.95
CA ALA A 108 15.61 3.02 -3.18
C ALA A 108 16.89 2.33 -3.67
N ARG A 109 17.11 2.28 -4.99
CA ARG A 109 18.30 1.68 -5.60
C ARG A 109 19.56 2.51 -5.43
N ALA A 110 19.42 3.84 -5.41
CA ALA A 110 20.50 4.75 -5.08
C ALA A 110 20.85 4.76 -3.57
N GLY A 111 20.13 4.02 -2.73
CA GLY A 111 20.33 4.02 -1.28
C GLY A 111 20.02 5.38 -0.63
N GLN A 112 19.15 6.18 -1.25
CA GLN A 112 18.79 7.50 -0.74
C GLN A 112 17.74 7.38 0.35
N ASP A 113 17.99 8.02 1.49
CA ASP A 113 16.98 8.22 2.52
C ASP A 113 15.90 9.18 2.00
N LEU A 114 14.63 8.85 2.28
CA LEU A 114 13.51 9.73 1.95
C LEU A 114 13.17 10.58 3.16
N ASN A 115 13.27 11.90 2.99
CA ASN A 115 12.70 12.82 3.97
C ASN A 115 11.16 12.93 3.78
N ALA A 116 10.51 13.60 4.72
CA ALA A 116 9.05 13.78 4.70
C ALA A 116 8.52 14.42 3.40
N ALA A 117 9.25 15.39 2.82
CA ALA A 117 8.83 16.07 1.59
C ALA A 117 8.94 15.16 0.36
N SER A 118 9.97 14.33 0.27
CA SER A 118 10.09 13.31 -0.77
C SER A 118 8.97 12.27 -0.65
N ILE A 119 8.63 11.83 0.58
CA ILE A 119 7.49 10.94 0.81
C ILE A 119 6.18 11.59 0.35
N ASP A 120 5.94 12.87 0.66
CA ASP A 120 4.73 13.58 0.23
C ASP A 120 4.64 13.72 -1.29
N SER A 121 5.77 13.98 -1.95
CA SER A 121 5.86 14.07 -3.41
C SER A 121 5.54 12.74 -4.11
N ILE A 122 5.80 11.61 -3.44
CA ILE A 122 5.48 10.26 -3.94
C ILE A 122 4.05 9.85 -3.57
N TRP A 123 3.62 10.13 -2.34
CA TRP A 123 2.31 9.73 -1.86
C TRP A 123 1.18 10.50 -2.54
N THR A 124 1.33 11.81 -2.75
CA THR A 124 0.29 12.66 -3.37
C THR A 124 -0.21 12.13 -4.71
N PRO A 125 0.65 11.86 -5.72
CA PRO A 125 0.19 11.31 -6.99
C PRO A 125 -0.42 9.89 -6.86
N VAL A 126 0.07 9.05 -5.95
CA VAL A 126 -0.54 7.74 -5.68
C VAL A 126 -1.94 7.89 -5.11
N TYR A 127 -2.10 8.75 -4.10
CA TYR A 127 -3.39 9.06 -3.50
C TYR A 127 -4.38 9.59 -4.54
N ASP A 128 -3.99 10.62 -5.29
CA ASP A 128 -4.84 11.27 -6.30
C ASP A 128 -5.27 10.28 -7.40
N ALA A 129 -4.35 9.41 -7.83
CA ALA A 129 -4.67 8.36 -8.80
C ALA A 129 -5.72 7.39 -8.26
N ILE A 130 -5.58 6.93 -7.02
CA ILE A 130 -6.54 6.00 -6.40
C ILE A 130 -7.93 6.64 -6.24
N ILE A 131 -8.00 7.86 -5.71
CA ILE A 131 -9.30 8.50 -5.43
C ILE A 131 -10.04 8.99 -6.67
N THR A 132 -9.33 9.25 -7.78
CA THR A 132 -9.94 9.69 -9.04
C THR A 132 -10.15 8.56 -10.05
N ALA A 133 -9.70 7.34 -9.75
CA ALA A 133 -9.88 6.19 -10.62
C ALA A 133 -11.34 5.71 -10.71
N GLN A 134 -12.22 6.11 -9.79
CA GLN A 134 -13.64 5.71 -9.77
C GLN A 134 -14.39 6.04 -11.07
N ASP A 135 -13.95 7.06 -11.80
CA ASP A 135 -14.56 7.51 -13.05
C ASP A 135 -13.87 6.86 -14.28
N THR A 136 -13.11 5.80 -14.07
CA THR A 136 -12.31 5.12 -15.10
C THR A 136 -12.39 3.61 -15.00
N ASP A 137 -11.82 2.92 -15.99
CA ASP A 137 -11.76 1.45 -16.00
C ASP A 137 -10.55 0.87 -15.25
N LEU A 138 -9.78 1.70 -14.51
CA LEU A 138 -8.67 1.22 -13.66
C LEU A 138 -9.22 0.54 -12.40
N GLN A 139 -8.62 -0.59 -12.01
CA GLN A 139 -9.06 -1.38 -10.86
C GLN A 139 -7.95 -1.50 -9.80
N PHE A 140 -7.99 -0.60 -8.81
CA PHE A 140 -7.18 -0.74 -7.60
C PHE A 140 -7.85 -1.75 -6.65
N THR A 141 -7.34 -2.98 -6.62
CA THR A 141 -7.88 -4.02 -5.75
C THR A 141 -7.26 -3.97 -4.36
N VAL A 142 -8.07 -4.18 -3.32
CA VAL A 142 -7.60 -4.39 -1.94
C VAL A 142 -7.64 -5.87 -1.61
N SER A 143 -6.63 -6.35 -0.90
CA SER A 143 -6.65 -7.68 -0.30
C SER A 143 -6.08 -7.64 1.11
N ARG A 144 -6.64 -8.43 2.04
CA ARG A 144 -6.07 -8.61 3.38
C ARG A 144 -4.91 -9.58 3.33
N SER A 145 -3.87 -9.37 4.11
CA SER A 145 -2.69 -10.24 4.17
C SER A 145 -2.80 -11.30 5.27
N ALA A 146 -1.87 -12.26 5.28
CA ALA A 146 -1.63 -13.18 6.41
C ALA A 146 -1.38 -12.46 7.74
N GLN A 147 -0.85 -11.23 7.72
CA GLN A 147 -0.62 -10.42 8.92
C GLN A 147 -1.78 -9.44 9.20
N GLY A 148 -2.85 -9.53 8.42
CA GLY A 148 -4.12 -8.80 8.61
C GLY A 148 -4.08 -7.33 8.23
N PHE A 149 -2.98 -6.85 7.64
CA PHE A 149 -3.01 -5.56 6.95
C PHE A 149 -3.70 -5.70 5.60
N LEU A 150 -4.29 -4.60 5.15
CA LEU A 150 -4.80 -4.45 3.80
C LEU A 150 -3.67 -4.00 2.86
N ALA A 151 -3.63 -4.57 1.67
CA ALA A 151 -2.65 -4.27 0.65
C ALA A 151 -3.35 -3.78 -0.62
N VAL A 152 -2.89 -2.64 -1.15
CA VAL A 152 -3.21 -2.16 -2.50
C VAL A 152 -1.96 -2.30 -3.36
N PRO A 153 -1.95 -3.21 -4.36
CA PRO A 153 -0.87 -3.29 -5.34
C PRO A 153 -0.76 -2.00 -6.15
N LEU A 154 0.45 -1.46 -6.26
CA LEU A 154 0.78 -0.28 -7.05
C LEU A 154 1.58 -0.65 -8.30
N CYS A 155 2.48 -1.63 -8.19
CA CYS A 155 3.22 -2.20 -9.31
C CYS A 155 3.51 -3.67 -9.02
N SER A 156 3.36 -4.54 -10.02
CA SER A 156 3.52 -5.98 -9.90
C SER A 156 4.33 -6.56 -11.06
N LEU A 157 5.63 -6.76 -10.84
CA LEU A 157 6.55 -7.43 -11.75
C LEU A 157 6.83 -8.85 -11.25
N VAL A 158 6.27 -9.83 -11.96
CA VAL A 158 6.41 -11.26 -11.64
C VAL A 158 6.84 -11.97 -12.92
N LYS A 159 7.82 -12.86 -12.81
CA LYS A 159 8.34 -13.66 -13.92
C LYS A 159 8.40 -15.12 -13.50
N ASP A 160 7.74 -15.99 -14.26
CA ASP A 160 7.71 -17.45 -14.01
C ASP A 160 7.26 -17.80 -12.57
N GLY A 161 6.29 -17.05 -12.02
CA GLY A 161 5.81 -17.21 -10.65
C GLY A 161 6.74 -16.66 -9.56
N ARG A 162 7.91 -16.14 -9.94
CA ARG A 162 8.89 -15.51 -9.04
C ARG A 162 8.69 -14.00 -9.01
N ILE A 163 8.60 -13.46 -7.80
CA ILE A 163 8.55 -12.01 -7.58
C ILE A 163 9.85 -11.39 -8.13
N GLN A 164 9.73 -10.39 -9.01
CA GLN A 164 10.84 -9.54 -9.41
C GLN A 164 10.80 -8.25 -8.60
N GLU A 165 9.69 -7.51 -8.70
CA GLU A 165 9.41 -6.35 -7.87
C GLU A 165 7.91 -6.26 -7.57
N LEU A 166 7.52 -5.98 -6.33
CA LEU A 166 6.14 -5.68 -5.97
C LEU A 166 6.10 -4.43 -5.11
N TRP A 167 5.43 -3.40 -5.58
CA TRP A 167 5.22 -2.15 -4.86
C TRP A 167 3.79 -2.07 -4.35
N ARG A 168 3.60 -1.75 -3.08
CA ARG A 168 2.29 -1.80 -2.42
C ARG A 168 2.10 -0.71 -1.39
N LEU A 169 0.87 -0.27 -1.21
CA LEU A 169 0.44 0.36 0.03
C LEU A 169 0.00 -0.74 0.99
N HIS A 170 0.65 -0.85 2.16
CA HIS A 170 0.20 -1.68 3.26
C HIS A 170 -0.47 -0.80 4.33
N THR A 171 -1.60 -1.25 4.88
CA THR A 171 -2.35 -0.50 5.89
C THR A 171 -2.96 -1.41 6.94
N TRP A 172 -2.63 -1.16 8.19
CA TRP A 172 -3.27 -1.75 9.37
C TRP A 172 -4.35 -0.79 9.85
N LEU A 173 -5.59 -1.28 9.97
CA LEU A 173 -6.76 -0.50 10.41
C LEU A 173 -7.21 -0.92 11.80
N PRO A 174 -7.79 -0.05 12.64
CA PRO A 174 -8.29 -0.43 13.97
C PRO A 174 -9.63 -1.19 13.89
N ASP A 175 -9.67 -2.26 13.10
CA ASP A 175 -10.86 -3.05 12.73
C ASP A 175 -10.94 -4.40 13.47
N GLY A 176 -9.98 -4.69 14.36
CA GLY A 176 -9.88 -5.98 15.06
C GLY A 176 -9.40 -7.14 14.18
N GLN A 177 -9.13 -6.91 12.90
CA GLN A 177 -8.71 -7.92 11.94
C GLN A 177 -7.18 -7.87 11.73
N ARG A 178 -6.43 -7.93 12.83
CA ARG A 178 -4.98 -8.21 12.79
C ARG A 178 -4.80 -9.69 12.43
N GLY A 179 -3.84 -10.00 11.58
CA GLY A 179 -3.69 -11.34 11.01
C GLY A 179 -3.15 -12.34 12.00
N ILE A 180 -2.75 -13.49 11.48
CA ILE A 180 -2.75 -14.78 12.17
C ILE A 180 -2.10 -14.73 13.56
N SER A 181 -2.64 -15.58 14.45
CA SER A 181 -2.29 -15.75 15.87
C SER A 181 -0.79 -15.59 16.16
N GLU A 182 -0.48 -15.22 17.41
CA GLU A 182 0.90 -15.11 17.89
C GLU A 182 1.77 -16.34 17.58
N GLU A 183 1.14 -17.48 17.32
CA GLU A 183 1.76 -18.75 17.00
C GLU A 183 2.45 -18.78 15.62
N VAL A 184 1.97 -18.05 14.59
CA VAL A 184 2.52 -18.12 13.21
C VAL A 184 2.85 -16.74 12.61
N CYS A 185 3.33 -15.84 13.46
CA CYS A 185 3.61 -14.46 13.10
C CYS A 185 5.06 -14.17 12.67
N ILE A 186 5.99 -15.11 12.89
CA ILE A 186 7.40 -15.00 12.46
C ILE A 186 7.53 -15.61 11.07
N HIS A 187 8.11 -14.87 10.14
CA HIS A 187 8.26 -15.31 8.76
C HIS A 187 9.47 -14.66 8.11
N ALA A 188 9.94 -15.24 7.01
CA ALA A 188 10.94 -14.66 6.13
C ALA A 188 10.31 -14.29 4.78
N HIS A 189 10.84 -13.27 4.14
CA HIS A 189 10.49 -12.92 2.77
C HIS A 189 11.42 -13.64 1.79
N GLN A 190 10.88 -14.07 0.66
CA GLN A 190 11.72 -14.55 -0.43
C GLN A 190 12.61 -13.39 -0.95
N PRO A 191 12.05 -12.33 -1.56
CA PRO A 191 12.83 -11.15 -1.94
C PRO A 191 13.14 -10.22 -0.75
N TYR A 192 14.11 -9.33 -0.95
CA TYR A 192 14.37 -8.20 -0.04
C TYR A 192 13.12 -7.33 0.15
N GLY A 193 12.83 -6.96 1.40
CA GLY A 193 11.73 -6.07 1.78
C GLY A 193 12.21 -4.69 2.22
N GLN A 194 11.51 -3.63 1.83
CA GLN A 194 11.72 -2.30 2.40
C GLN A 194 10.41 -1.52 2.54
N SER A 195 10.32 -0.77 3.63
CA SER A 195 9.15 -0.01 4.06
C SER A 195 9.50 1.46 4.21
N TRP A 196 8.66 2.35 3.69
CA TRP A 196 8.64 3.79 3.99
C TRP A 196 7.36 4.14 4.72
N ILE A 197 7.46 4.59 5.97
CA ILE A 197 6.29 4.75 6.85
C ILE A 197 5.56 6.04 6.52
N LEU A 198 4.31 5.92 6.07
CA LEU A 198 3.45 7.06 5.76
C LEU A 198 2.80 7.65 7.03
N LEU A 199 2.46 6.81 8.00
CA LEU A 199 1.84 7.25 9.26
C LEU A 199 1.92 6.16 10.32
N GLY A 200 1.70 6.56 11.57
CA GLY A 200 1.62 5.66 12.71
C GLY A 200 2.98 5.15 13.15
N SER A 201 2.96 4.19 14.07
CA SER A 201 4.17 3.55 14.60
C SER A 201 3.99 2.04 14.74
N GLY A 202 5.13 1.35 14.76
CA GLY A 202 5.21 -0.08 14.92
C GLY A 202 6.60 -0.50 15.37
N THR A 203 6.83 -1.80 15.45
CA THR A 203 8.11 -2.37 15.82
C THR A 203 8.43 -3.53 14.91
N ASP A 204 9.63 -3.54 14.35
CA ASP A 204 10.16 -4.71 13.65
C ASP A 204 11.01 -5.53 14.62
N CYS A 205 10.72 -6.82 14.74
CA CYS A 205 11.47 -7.77 15.55
C CYS A 205 12.17 -8.76 14.66
N THR A 206 13.48 -8.95 14.82
CA THR A 206 14.25 -9.93 14.03
C THR A 206 14.64 -11.14 14.87
N PHE A 207 14.77 -12.28 14.20
CA PHE A 207 15.05 -13.56 14.84
C PHE A 207 16.16 -14.30 14.11
N LYS A 208 17.01 -14.98 14.89
CA LYS A 208 17.92 -16.00 14.38
C LYS A 208 17.20 -17.33 14.37
N VAL A 209 17.33 -18.07 13.28
CA VAL A 209 16.77 -19.41 13.11
C VAL A 209 17.89 -20.37 12.76
N ASP A 210 18.00 -21.46 13.53
CA ASP A 210 18.97 -22.53 13.28
C ASP A 210 18.36 -23.92 13.52
N THR A 211 19.00 -24.96 12.98
CA THR A 211 18.62 -26.36 13.19
C THR A 211 19.58 -26.97 14.22
N PRO A 212 19.20 -27.07 15.50
CA PRO A 212 20.10 -27.61 16.52
C PRO A 212 20.25 -29.13 16.37
N ASP A 213 21.43 -29.66 16.73
CA ASP A 213 21.68 -31.11 16.77
C ASP A 213 20.82 -31.82 17.83
N ASP A 214 20.54 -31.14 18.96
CA ASP A 214 19.65 -31.63 20.01
C ASP A 214 18.20 -31.19 19.72
N PRO A 215 17.28 -32.14 19.43
CA PRO A 215 15.88 -31.83 19.17
C PRO A 215 15.16 -31.15 20.34
N SER A 216 15.64 -31.31 21.59
CA SER A 216 15.05 -30.68 22.76
C SER A 216 15.14 -29.14 22.73
N LEU A 217 16.12 -28.61 21.99
CA LEU A 217 16.37 -27.17 21.84
C LEU A 217 15.52 -26.50 20.75
N THR A 218 14.79 -27.29 19.97
CA THR A 218 13.87 -26.75 18.97
C THR A 218 12.75 -25.99 19.66
N THR A 219 12.21 -24.95 19.03
CA THR A 219 11.10 -24.15 19.57
C THR A 219 9.93 -24.05 18.59
N HIS A 220 10.18 -24.19 17.28
CA HIS A 220 9.19 -24.01 16.22
C HIS A 220 9.35 -25.08 15.14
N ALA A 221 8.39 -25.15 14.23
CA ALA A 221 8.50 -25.84 12.94
C ALA A 221 8.47 -24.84 11.78
N LEU A 222 9.05 -25.25 10.63
CA LEU A 222 8.92 -24.54 9.36
C LEU A 222 7.60 -24.87 8.69
N TYR A 223 6.97 -23.84 8.14
CA TYR A 223 5.73 -23.91 7.40
C TYR A 223 5.93 -23.43 5.96
N GLU A 224 5.44 -24.22 5.01
CA GLU A 224 5.45 -23.86 3.59
C GLU A 224 4.19 -23.08 3.20
N CYS A 225 4.34 -22.07 2.34
CA CYS A 225 3.22 -21.32 1.78
C CYS A 225 2.67 -22.00 0.52
N CYS A 226 1.37 -22.30 0.52
CA CYS A 226 0.60 -22.76 -0.62
C CYS A 226 -0.38 -21.66 -1.05
N TYR A 227 -0.42 -21.32 -2.34
CA TYR A 227 -1.32 -20.30 -2.88
C TYR A 227 -2.49 -20.94 -3.64
N ALA A 228 -3.71 -20.48 -3.35
CA ALA A 228 -4.90 -20.87 -4.09
C ALA A 228 -5.23 -19.81 -5.16
N PRO A 229 -5.26 -20.18 -6.46
CA PRO A 229 -5.74 -19.30 -7.52
C PRO A 229 -7.24 -19.00 -7.40
N ALA A 230 -7.69 -17.92 -8.07
CA ALA A 230 -9.08 -17.46 -8.06
C ALA A 230 -10.10 -18.46 -8.65
N ASP A 231 -9.65 -19.48 -9.38
CA ASP A 231 -10.48 -20.53 -9.99
C ASP A 231 -10.66 -21.78 -9.08
N GLY A 232 -10.08 -21.77 -7.88
CA GLY A 232 -10.25 -22.82 -6.88
C GLY A 232 -9.56 -24.16 -7.21
N LYS A 233 -8.76 -24.24 -8.28
CA LYS A 233 -7.96 -25.44 -8.61
C LYS A 233 -6.61 -25.41 -7.89
N GLN A 234 -6.13 -26.60 -7.50
CA GLN A 234 -5.10 -26.80 -6.48
C GLN A 234 -3.75 -26.08 -6.71
N ASN A 235 -3.28 -25.43 -5.63
CA ASN A 235 -1.91 -25.20 -5.13
C ASN A 235 -0.74 -25.08 -6.13
N SER A 236 -0.55 -23.90 -6.71
CA SER A 236 0.79 -23.52 -7.22
C SER A 236 1.63 -22.89 -6.10
N THR A 237 2.93 -23.18 -6.05
CA THR A 237 3.88 -22.49 -5.15
C THR A 237 4.26 -21.09 -5.63
N GLY A 238 3.92 -20.74 -6.87
CA GLY A 238 4.21 -19.44 -7.48
C GLY A 238 3.34 -18.31 -6.94
N TYR A 239 3.93 -17.13 -6.80
CA TYR A 239 3.23 -15.93 -6.38
C TYR A 239 2.20 -15.46 -7.42
N GLN A 240 1.01 -15.04 -6.95
CA GLN A 240 -0.03 -14.44 -7.79
C GLN A 240 -0.50 -13.10 -7.22
N THR A 241 -0.65 -12.09 -8.09
CA THR A 241 -0.97 -10.70 -7.72
C THR A 241 -2.32 -10.56 -7.02
N HIS A 242 -3.34 -11.32 -7.45
CA HIS A 242 -4.71 -11.26 -6.91
C HIS A 242 -5.17 -12.61 -6.34
N GLN A 243 -4.44 -13.12 -5.35
CA GLN A 243 -4.79 -14.35 -4.62
C GLN A 243 -5.99 -14.17 -3.67
N MET A 244 -6.83 -15.20 -3.51
CA MET A 244 -8.02 -15.14 -2.64
C MET A 244 -7.78 -15.69 -1.22
N SER A 245 -6.85 -16.62 -1.08
CA SER A 245 -6.43 -17.18 0.21
C SER A 245 -4.96 -17.56 0.16
N SER A 246 -4.36 -17.69 1.34
CA SER A 246 -3.06 -18.34 1.49
C SER A 246 -3.14 -19.38 2.58
N THR A 247 -2.58 -20.54 2.30
CA THR A 247 -2.51 -21.66 3.22
C THR A 247 -1.07 -21.87 3.63
N ILE A 248 -0.79 -22.02 4.93
CA ILE A 248 0.50 -22.46 5.41
C ILE A 248 0.39 -23.86 6.02
N ARG A 249 1.36 -24.73 5.72
CA ARG A 249 1.35 -26.13 6.16
C ARG A 249 2.64 -26.51 6.86
N ASN A 250 2.52 -27.22 7.98
CA ASN A 250 3.67 -27.73 8.73
C ASN A 250 4.48 -28.69 7.86
N THR A 251 5.79 -28.47 7.75
CA THR A 251 6.70 -29.33 6.99
C THR A 251 7.33 -30.45 7.83
N GLY A 252 7.13 -30.43 9.15
CA GLY A 252 7.77 -31.31 10.13
C GLY A 252 9.23 -30.96 10.42
N LYS A 253 9.81 -29.96 9.73
CA LYS A 253 11.19 -29.52 9.98
C LYS A 253 11.24 -28.62 11.20
N LEU A 254 11.87 -29.10 12.27
CA LEU A 254 11.98 -28.39 13.55
C LEU A 254 13.19 -27.44 13.57
N VAL A 255 13.00 -26.27 14.16
CA VAL A 255 14.03 -25.22 14.25
C VAL A 255 14.05 -24.59 15.64
N ARG A 256 15.18 -23.99 16.01
CA ARG A 256 15.32 -23.10 17.16
C ARG A 256 15.23 -21.66 16.69
N VAL A 257 14.41 -20.88 17.39
CA VAL A 257 14.23 -19.45 17.17
C VAL A 257 14.76 -18.67 18.35
N THR A 258 15.62 -17.69 18.10
CA THR A 258 16.20 -16.81 19.11
C THR A 258 15.98 -15.34 18.73
N PRO A 259 15.34 -14.52 19.58
CA PRO A 259 15.19 -13.08 19.32
C PRO A 259 16.56 -12.40 19.17
N VAL A 260 16.69 -11.49 18.20
CA VAL A 260 17.94 -10.77 17.91
C VAL A 260 17.78 -9.28 18.17
N SER A 261 16.78 -8.64 17.57
CA SER A 261 16.57 -7.20 17.73
C SER A 261 15.09 -6.84 17.78
N ARG A 262 14.83 -5.65 18.32
CA ARG A 262 13.52 -5.02 18.39
C ARG A 262 13.71 -3.54 18.07
N VAL A 263 13.27 -3.11 16.88
CA VAL A 263 13.52 -1.77 16.36
C VAL A 263 12.19 -1.04 16.15
N PRO A 264 11.89 0.00 16.93
CA PRO A 264 10.69 0.81 16.70
C PRO A 264 10.85 1.62 15.42
N HIS A 265 9.73 1.86 14.74
CA HIS A 265 9.65 2.74 13.59
C HIS A 265 8.37 3.58 13.66
N SER A 266 8.43 4.77 13.07
CA SER A 266 7.32 5.73 13.05
C SER A 266 7.28 6.47 11.71
N ARG A 267 6.29 7.36 11.56
CA ARG A 267 6.11 8.22 10.38
C ARG A 267 7.44 8.81 9.88
N ASP A 268 7.61 8.76 8.56
CA ASP A 268 8.76 9.25 7.80
C ASP A 268 10.08 8.47 8.03
N MET A 269 10.06 7.38 8.81
CA MET A 269 11.18 6.44 8.89
C MET A 269 11.14 5.41 7.74
N THR A 270 12.28 4.78 7.50
CA THR A 270 12.43 3.60 6.63
C THR A 270 13.00 2.44 7.43
N TYR A 271 12.61 1.21 7.10
CA TYR A 271 13.30 0.01 7.55
C TYR A 271 13.34 -1.03 6.44
N SER A 272 14.26 -1.99 6.54
CA SER A 272 14.46 -3.01 5.53
C SER A 272 14.64 -4.39 6.16
N VAL A 273 14.24 -5.42 5.43
CA VAL A 273 14.30 -6.82 5.82
C VAL A 273 14.99 -7.58 4.69
N PRO A 274 16.21 -8.10 4.88
CA PRO A 274 16.88 -8.90 3.87
C PRO A 274 16.06 -10.12 3.45
N GLY A 275 16.21 -10.58 2.20
CA GLY A 275 15.65 -11.86 1.77
C GLY A 275 16.14 -13.00 2.67
N GLY A 276 15.23 -13.88 3.10
CA GLY A 276 15.51 -14.99 4.02
C GLY A 276 15.59 -14.61 5.50
N ALA A 277 15.65 -13.32 5.86
CA ALA A 277 15.70 -12.89 7.26
C ALA A 277 14.34 -13.09 7.95
N TYR A 278 14.35 -13.78 9.09
CA TYR A 278 13.13 -14.01 9.87
C TYR A 278 12.80 -12.78 10.72
N HIS A 279 11.58 -12.29 10.58
CA HIS A 279 11.10 -11.13 11.32
C HIS A 279 9.60 -11.21 11.65
N ARG A 280 9.15 -10.29 12.51
CA ARG A 280 7.74 -10.03 12.84
C ARG A 280 7.56 -8.53 12.98
N SER A 281 6.61 -7.97 12.25
CA SER A 281 6.14 -6.60 12.47
C SER A 281 5.02 -6.57 13.52
N ILE A 282 5.15 -5.68 14.50
CA ILE A 282 4.17 -5.48 15.57
C ILE A 282 3.59 -4.08 15.41
N VAL A 283 2.28 -4.03 15.13
CA VAL A 283 1.48 -2.80 15.11
C VAL A 283 0.36 -2.98 16.14
N PRO A 284 0.22 -2.08 17.14
CA PRO A 284 -0.85 -2.18 18.12
C PRO A 284 -2.24 -2.31 17.48
N GLY A 285 -3.08 -3.19 18.02
CA GLY A 285 -4.38 -3.54 17.42
C GLY A 285 -5.33 -2.35 17.30
N GLY A 286 -5.24 -1.40 18.23
CA GLY A 286 -6.05 -0.18 18.24
C GLY A 286 -5.57 0.90 17.27
N ARG A 287 -4.42 0.74 16.59
CA ARG A 287 -3.76 1.81 15.83
C ARG A 287 -3.80 1.65 14.32
N LEU A 288 -3.77 2.79 13.66
CA LEU A 288 -3.58 2.91 12.23
C LEU A 288 -2.08 2.98 11.92
N HIS A 289 -1.65 2.19 10.94
CA HIS A 289 -0.29 2.22 10.44
C HIS A 289 -0.32 2.03 8.93
N ALA A 290 0.42 2.84 8.19
CA ALA A 290 0.50 2.68 6.74
C ALA A 290 1.93 2.88 6.23
N THR A 291 2.28 2.10 5.23
CA THR A 291 3.62 2.15 4.61
C THR A 291 3.53 1.88 3.11
N LEU A 292 4.37 2.57 2.34
CA LEU A 292 4.74 2.12 1.01
C LEU A 292 5.77 1.02 1.18
N PHE A 293 5.54 -0.15 0.57
CA PHE A 293 6.35 -1.34 0.75
C PHE A 293 6.81 -1.87 -0.61
N VAL A 294 8.06 -2.33 -0.67
CA VAL A 294 8.61 -3.04 -1.83
C VAL A 294 9.12 -4.42 -1.45
N PHE A 295 8.78 -5.40 -2.27
CA PHE A 295 9.54 -6.65 -2.42
C PHE A 295 10.44 -6.51 -3.65
N ASP A 296 11.75 -6.67 -3.52
CA ASP A 296 12.73 -6.43 -4.58
C ASP A 296 13.74 -7.58 -4.69
N ALA A 297 13.60 -8.42 -5.70
CA ALA A 297 14.49 -9.55 -5.94
C ALA A 297 15.90 -9.15 -6.40
N HIS A 298 16.07 -7.94 -6.93
CA HIS A 298 17.38 -7.45 -7.36
C HIS A 298 18.32 -7.22 -6.17
N ARG A 299 17.77 -6.89 -4.99
CA ARG A 299 18.52 -6.66 -3.75
C ARG A 299 18.66 -7.91 -2.87
N GLY A 300 18.22 -9.06 -3.36
CA GLY A 300 18.35 -10.35 -2.69
C GLY A 300 17.08 -11.18 -2.83
N TYR A 301 17.27 -12.50 -2.91
CA TYR A 301 16.17 -13.45 -2.94
C TYR A 301 16.59 -14.78 -2.30
N ASP A 302 15.76 -15.31 -1.41
CA ASP A 302 15.93 -16.61 -0.76
C ASP A 302 14.74 -17.53 -1.09
N ASP A 303 15.02 -18.62 -1.81
CA ASP A 303 14.02 -19.63 -2.16
C ASP A 303 13.55 -20.48 -0.97
N ALA A 304 14.30 -20.47 0.14
CA ALA A 304 14.00 -21.20 1.36
C ALA A 304 13.20 -20.38 2.39
N ALA A 305 12.81 -19.14 2.07
CA ALA A 305 12.01 -18.32 2.97
C ALA A 305 10.69 -19.01 3.36
N ALA A 306 10.42 -19.07 4.66
CA ALA A 306 9.32 -19.83 5.23
C ALA A 306 8.60 -19.05 6.34
N VAL A 307 7.47 -19.59 6.79
CA VAL A 307 6.78 -19.14 8.00
C VAL A 307 7.18 -20.07 9.16
N LEU A 308 7.27 -19.54 10.38
CA LEU A 308 7.51 -20.35 11.58
C LEU A 308 6.21 -20.51 12.35
N GLY A 309 6.03 -21.68 12.95
CA GLY A 309 4.84 -21.97 13.75
C GLY A 309 5.08 -22.99 14.86
N PRO A 310 4.03 -23.37 15.61
CA PRO A 310 4.08 -24.45 16.59
C PRO A 310 4.63 -25.75 15.99
N LYS A 311 5.37 -26.53 16.79
CA LYS A 311 5.94 -27.82 16.35
C LYS A 311 4.87 -28.81 15.89
N ASP A 312 3.79 -28.87 16.67
CA ASP A 312 2.69 -29.82 16.48
C ASP A 312 1.47 -29.18 15.79
N GLY A 313 1.68 -28.01 15.17
CA GLY A 313 0.63 -27.29 14.48
C GLY A 313 0.26 -27.92 13.14
N GLY A 314 -0.96 -27.65 12.69
CA GLY A 314 -1.54 -28.23 11.48
C GLY A 314 -1.40 -27.35 10.24
N GLU A 315 -2.53 -27.01 9.64
CA GLU A 315 -2.63 -26.13 8.48
C GLU A 315 -3.39 -24.87 8.89
N TRP A 316 -2.94 -23.70 8.43
CA TRP A 316 -3.68 -22.44 8.61
C TRP A 316 -4.04 -21.83 7.28
N VAL A 317 -5.33 -21.55 7.11
CA VAL A 317 -5.87 -20.87 5.94
C VAL A 317 -6.22 -19.44 6.34
N GLN A 318 -5.64 -18.46 5.66
CA GLN A 318 -6.00 -17.07 5.81
C GLN A 318 -6.83 -16.61 4.58
N PRO A 319 -8.10 -16.24 4.78
CA PRO A 319 -8.88 -15.50 3.78
C PRO A 319 -8.27 -14.11 3.52
N ARG A 320 -8.22 -13.71 2.25
CA ARG A 320 -7.69 -12.40 1.80
C ARG A 320 -8.78 -11.34 1.64
N ASP A 321 -9.98 -11.58 2.17
CA ASP A 321 -11.14 -10.69 2.04
C ASP A 321 -10.88 -9.33 2.72
N PRO A 322 -11.01 -8.21 2.00
CA PRO A 322 -10.89 -6.87 2.58
C PRO A 322 -12.14 -6.44 3.37
N ASP A 323 -13.17 -7.27 3.50
CA ASP A 323 -14.44 -6.97 4.18
C ASP A 323 -15.13 -5.74 3.56
N GLY A 324 -15.12 -5.64 2.23
CA GLY A 324 -15.68 -4.51 1.49
C GLY A 324 -14.91 -3.18 1.66
N ILE A 325 -13.69 -3.18 2.19
CA ILE A 325 -12.84 -1.98 2.17
C ILE A 325 -12.27 -1.80 0.77
N THR A 326 -12.59 -0.68 0.12
CA THR A 326 -12.08 -0.32 -1.21
C THR A 326 -10.76 0.44 -1.12
N ALA A 327 -10.02 0.51 -2.23
CA ALA A 327 -8.75 1.23 -2.28
C ALA A 327 -8.95 2.74 -2.07
N GLU A 328 -10.05 3.30 -2.57
CA GLU A 328 -10.44 4.69 -2.36
C GLU A 328 -10.60 5.00 -0.87
N VAL A 329 -11.42 4.20 -0.17
CA VAL A 329 -11.66 4.35 1.27
C VAL A 329 -10.34 4.26 2.04
N LEU A 330 -9.50 3.29 1.69
CA LEU A 330 -8.21 3.10 2.34
C LEU A 330 -7.27 4.31 2.13
N ALA A 331 -7.17 4.81 0.90
CA ALA A 331 -6.34 5.96 0.56
C ALA A 331 -6.84 7.24 1.25
N GLN A 332 -8.15 7.45 1.34
CA GLN A 332 -8.77 8.56 2.08
C GLN A 332 -8.43 8.52 3.57
N ILE A 333 -8.55 7.35 4.20
CA ILE A 333 -8.17 7.14 5.60
C ILE A 333 -6.69 7.46 5.82
N VAL A 334 -5.80 6.90 4.99
CA VAL A 334 -4.35 7.12 5.08
C VAL A 334 -4.01 8.60 4.93
N ASN A 335 -4.58 9.28 3.93
CA ASN A 335 -4.30 10.69 3.67
C ASN A 335 -4.81 11.60 4.79
N ALA A 336 -6.01 11.38 5.31
CA ALA A 336 -6.57 12.18 6.40
C ALA A 336 -5.72 12.04 7.68
N THR A 337 -5.36 10.81 8.03
CA THR A 337 -4.54 10.51 9.21
C THR A 337 -3.12 11.05 9.07
N ARG A 338 -2.47 10.86 7.90
CA ARG A 338 -1.14 11.44 7.65
C ARG A 338 -1.14 12.96 7.82
N LYS A 339 -2.12 13.67 7.25
CA LYS A 339 -2.25 15.13 7.39
C LYS A 339 -2.47 15.57 8.83
N TRP A 340 -3.19 14.76 9.62
CA TRP A 340 -3.39 15.01 11.04
C TRP A 340 -2.08 14.85 11.83
N GLU A 341 -1.32 13.77 11.61
CA GLU A 341 -0.01 13.55 12.25
C GLU A 341 1.04 14.58 11.82
N GLN A 342 0.98 15.10 10.60
CA GLN A 342 1.84 16.18 10.13
C GLN A 342 1.61 17.49 10.90
N GLN A 343 0.37 17.76 11.30
CA GLN A 343 0.01 18.98 12.03
C GLN A 343 0.25 18.88 13.53
N ARG A 344 0.13 17.67 14.10
CA ARG A 344 0.19 17.46 15.56
C ARG A 344 1.43 16.73 16.05
N GLY A 345 2.27 16.26 15.14
CA GLY A 345 3.34 15.30 15.45
C GLY A 345 2.82 13.86 15.44
N ALA A 346 3.74 12.90 15.38
CA ALA A 346 3.39 11.49 15.54
C ALA A 346 2.89 11.27 16.98
N ALA A 347 1.77 10.56 17.13
CA ALA A 347 1.30 10.19 18.45
C ALA A 347 2.32 9.27 19.13
N PRO A 348 2.64 9.48 20.42
CA PRO A 348 3.60 8.64 21.15
C PRO A 348 3.20 7.17 21.14
N GLU A 349 4.15 6.27 21.43
CA GLU A 349 3.86 4.85 21.57
C GLU A 349 2.78 4.60 22.64
N GLY A 350 1.85 3.70 22.33
CA GLY A 350 0.66 3.40 23.12
C GLY A 350 -0.28 2.47 22.35
N ASP A 351 -1.22 1.83 23.06
CA ASP A 351 -2.12 0.84 22.47
C ASP A 351 -3.38 1.43 21.84
N GLU A 352 -3.75 2.64 22.26
CA GLU A 352 -4.93 3.36 21.77
C GLU A 352 -4.57 4.41 20.73
N GLU A 353 -5.42 4.52 19.72
CA GLU A 353 -5.30 5.53 18.68
C GLU A 353 -5.99 6.83 19.10
N HIS A 354 -5.50 7.96 18.56
CA HIS A 354 -6.12 9.24 18.83
C HIS A 354 -7.58 9.27 18.34
N GLU A 355 -8.47 9.83 19.15
CA GLU A 355 -9.92 9.85 18.89
C GLU A 355 -10.28 10.45 17.52
N ASP A 356 -9.62 11.53 17.11
CA ASP A 356 -9.77 12.13 15.77
C ASP A 356 -9.43 11.15 14.62
N VAL A 357 -8.40 10.32 14.78
CA VAL A 357 -7.99 9.33 13.77
C VAL A 357 -9.02 8.20 13.69
N ILE A 358 -9.53 7.74 14.83
CA ILE A 358 -10.66 6.78 14.86
C ILE A 358 -11.90 7.36 14.17
N LYS A 359 -12.18 8.65 14.33
CA LYS A 359 -13.28 9.33 13.63
C LYS A 359 -13.07 9.36 12.12
N PHE A 360 -11.85 9.62 11.62
CA PHE A 360 -11.55 9.53 10.18
C PHE A 360 -11.77 8.13 9.64
N TYR A 361 -11.26 7.11 10.34
CA TYR A 361 -11.48 5.71 9.97
C TYR A 361 -12.97 5.39 9.85
N ARG A 362 -13.76 5.71 10.88
CA ARG A 362 -15.20 5.46 10.91
C ARG A 362 -15.94 6.17 9.78
N PHE A 363 -15.60 7.43 9.56
CA PHE A 363 -16.18 8.26 8.51
C PHE A 363 -16.03 7.61 7.13
N PHE A 364 -14.79 7.36 6.70
CA PHE A 364 -14.54 6.87 5.36
C PHE A 364 -15.02 5.43 5.19
N ARG A 365 -14.93 4.62 6.25
CA ARG A 365 -15.53 3.28 6.27
C ARG A 365 -17.04 3.31 6.07
N ALA A 366 -17.75 4.18 6.77
CA ALA A 366 -19.18 4.36 6.60
C ALA A 366 -19.55 4.83 5.19
N MET A 367 -18.81 5.81 4.64
CA MET A 367 -19.05 6.29 3.29
C MET A 367 -18.86 5.20 2.23
N GLY A 368 -17.84 4.36 2.38
CA GLY A 368 -17.66 3.17 1.54
C GLY A 368 -18.85 2.22 1.60
N LEU A 369 -19.30 1.90 2.82
CA LEU A 369 -20.47 1.02 3.03
C LEU A 369 -21.76 1.61 2.44
N LEU A 370 -21.97 2.93 2.52
CA LEU A 370 -23.13 3.60 1.90
C LEU A 370 -23.08 3.51 0.38
N LYS A 371 -21.90 3.72 -0.24
CA LYS A 371 -21.73 3.55 -1.70
C LYS A 371 -22.08 2.13 -2.16
N ASP A 372 -21.79 1.13 -1.31
CA ASP A 372 -22.11 -0.29 -1.56
C ASP A 372 -23.56 -0.66 -1.19
N GLY A 373 -24.41 0.29 -0.78
CA GLY A 373 -25.80 0.04 -0.38
C GLY A 373 -25.96 -0.66 0.98
N ARG A 374 -24.91 -0.71 1.81
CA ARG A 374 -24.89 -1.37 3.13
C ARG A 374 -25.22 -0.38 4.26
N GLU A 375 -26.40 0.23 4.19
CA GLU A 375 -26.83 1.31 5.09
C GLU A 375 -26.74 0.95 6.57
N GLU A 376 -27.31 -0.19 6.99
CA GLU A 376 -27.30 -0.62 8.40
C GLU A 376 -25.87 -0.78 8.95
N SER A 377 -24.97 -1.38 8.16
CA SER A 377 -23.56 -1.50 8.53
C SER A 377 -22.89 -0.13 8.63
N ALA A 378 -23.19 0.80 7.71
CA ALA A 378 -22.63 2.14 7.73
C ALA A 378 -23.02 2.91 9.00
N PHE A 379 -24.29 2.82 9.42
CA PHE A 379 -24.78 3.52 10.61
C PHE A 379 -24.08 3.09 11.90
N GLN A 380 -23.62 1.85 12.01
CA GLN A 380 -22.83 1.40 13.17
C GLN A 380 -21.49 2.14 13.31
N TYR A 381 -20.92 2.63 12.20
CA TYR A 381 -19.71 3.45 12.22
C TYR A 381 -20.01 4.94 12.44
N LEU A 382 -21.17 5.42 11.98
CA LEU A 382 -21.59 6.82 12.09
C LEU A 382 -22.12 7.17 13.47
N ASP A 383 -22.85 6.25 14.11
CA ASP A 383 -23.45 6.41 15.44
C ASP A 383 -23.03 5.27 16.40
N PRO A 384 -21.75 5.21 16.79
CA PRO A 384 -21.25 4.15 17.65
C PRO A 384 -21.76 4.33 19.10
N PRO A 385 -22.29 3.27 19.74
CA PRO A 385 -22.77 3.36 21.11
C PRO A 385 -21.69 3.88 22.07
N LYS A 386 -22.01 4.93 22.84
CA LYS A 386 -21.15 5.49 23.91
C LYS A 386 -19.80 6.05 23.44
N ARG A 387 -19.66 6.46 22.17
CA ARG A 387 -18.44 7.11 21.64
C ARG A 387 -18.78 8.35 20.82
N SER A 388 -17.79 9.20 20.62
CA SER A 388 -17.93 10.39 19.79
C SER A 388 -18.17 10.04 18.31
N THR A 389 -19.02 10.85 17.68
CA THR A 389 -19.42 10.68 16.28
C THR A 389 -18.36 11.25 15.34
N PRO A 390 -18.26 10.72 14.09
CA PRO A 390 -17.33 11.27 13.09
C PRO A 390 -17.55 12.76 12.77
N ALA A 391 -18.78 13.26 12.94
CA ALA A 391 -19.15 14.66 12.72
C ALA A 391 -18.23 15.65 13.46
N GLN A 392 -17.78 15.29 14.65
CA GLN A 392 -16.95 16.14 15.50
C GLN A 392 -15.51 16.29 15.02
N ALA A 393 -14.94 15.28 14.34
CA ALA A 393 -13.56 15.36 13.83
C ALA A 393 -13.40 16.38 12.70
N PHE A 394 -14.47 16.64 11.97
CA PHE A 394 -14.45 17.52 10.82
C PHE A 394 -15.10 18.90 11.07
N ALA A 395 -15.68 19.12 12.26
CA ALA A 395 -16.32 20.39 12.63
C ALA A 395 -15.39 21.62 12.55
N GLY A 396 -14.06 21.42 12.52
CA GLY A 396 -13.07 22.48 12.35
C GLY A 396 -12.54 22.69 10.93
N LYS A 397 -12.91 21.88 9.93
CA LYS A 397 -12.36 21.96 8.55
C LYS A 397 -13.41 21.57 7.49
N PRO A 398 -14.03 22.52 6.78
CA PRO A 398 -15.05 22.23 5.77
C PRO A 398 -14.37 21.76 4.46
N SER A 399 -14.13 20.45 4.33
CA SER A 399 -13.77 19.84 3.04
C SER A 399 -15.04 19.47 2.25
N MET A 400 -14.96 19.26 0.92
CA MET A 400 -16.14 18.80 0.14
C MET A 400 -16.71 17.48 0.69
N GLY A 401 -15.86 16.55 1.11
CA GLY A 401 -16.30 15.30 1.74
C GLY A 401 -17.10 15.53 3.03
N HIS A 402 -16.80 16.59 3.79
CA HIS A 402 -17.58 16.97 4.98
C HIS A 402 -19.01 17.41 4.61
N GLN A 403 -19.18 18.11 3.49
CA GLN A 403 -20.50 18.53 3.02
C GLN A 403 -21.34 17.34 2.54
N GLU A 404 -20.71 16.35 1.89
CA GLU A 404 -21.39 15.09 1.55
C GLU A 404 -21.80 14.31 2.79
N TYR A 405 -20.94 14.22 3.81
CA TYR A 405 -21.30 13.60 5.09
C TYR A 405 -22.45 14.28 5.80
N ILE A 406 -22.47 15.61 5.88
CA ILE A 406 -23.61 16.32 6.49
C ILE A 406 -24.88 16.03 5.69
N LYS A 407 -24.81 16.02 4.36
CA LYS A 407 -25.96 15.70 3.51
C LYS A 407 -26.46 14.27 3.75
N GLU A 408 -25.58 13.28 3.74
CA GLU A 408 -25.95 11.87 3.96
C GLU A 408 -26.36 11.61 5.42
N GLY A 409 -25.72 12.27 6.39
CA GLY A 409 -26.08 12.21 7.81
C GLY A 409 -27.44 12.83 8.12
N ILE A 410 -27.81 13.92 7.42
CA ILE A 410 -29.16 14.51 7.50
C ILE A 410 -30.19 13.57 6.84
N LYS A 411 -29.88 13.00 5.66
CA LYS A 411 -30.78 12.02 4.99
C LYS A 411 -31.02 10.77 5.86
N GLY A 412 -29.98 10.30 6.54
CA GLY A 412 -30.02 9.12 7.40
C GLY A 412 -30.51 9.38 8.83
N GLY A 413 -30.87 10.62 9.19
CA GLY A 413 -31.36 10.97 10.53
C GLY A 413 -30.30 10.93 11.65
N VAL A 414 -29.02 10.84 11.31
CA VAL A 414 -27.88 10.79 12.24
C VAL A 414 -27.42 12.18 12.66
N VAL A 415 -27.64 13.18 11.80
CA VAL A 415 -27.31 14.58 12.04
C VAL A 415 -28.59 15.39 11.91
N SER A 416 -28.99 16.06 12.99
CA SER A 416 -30.09 17.02 12.94
C SER A 416 -29.69 18.24 12.12
N SER A 417 -30.58 18.70 11.25
CA SER A 417 -30.41 19.86 10.35
C SER A 417 -29.97 21.14 11.06
#